data_AF-A0A940Z6S7-F1
#
_entry.id   AF-A0A940Z6S7-F1
#
_cell.length_a   1.000
_cell.length_b   1.000
_cell.length_c   1.000
_cell.angle_alpha   90.00
_cell.angle_beta   90.00
_cell.angle_gamma   90.00
#
_symmetry.space_group_name_H-M   'P 1'
#
loop_
_entity.id
_entity.type
_entity.pdbx_description
1 polymer ?
#
loop_
_entity_poly.entity_id
_entity_poly.type
_entity_poly.pdbx_seq_one_letter_code
_entity_poly.pdbx_strand_id
1 'polypeptide(L)' 'PIPPDHPFLSLDGDLQKRIILTPHIGGATRQAHSRMYQESIDNIFRVLRGEQPKYVVNLKHAGGKTSE' A
#
# COMPACT_ATOMS: atom_id res chain seq x y z
N PRO A 1 7.98 -11.12 0.12
CA PRO A 1 8.89 -11.60 1.19
C PRO A 1 10.29 -11.03 0.98
N ILE A 2 11.06 -10.82 2.05
CA ILE A 2 12.46 -10.42 1.91
C ILE A 2 13.31 -11.61 1.42
N PRO A 3 14.29 -11.42 0.52
CA PRO A 3 15.20 -12.50 0.13
C PRO A 3 15.91 -13.13 1.35
N PRO A 4 16.18 -14.46 1.35
CA PRO A 4 16.83 -15.12 2.49
C PRO A 4 18.24 -14.60 2.80
N ASP A 5 18.96 -14.12 1.79
CA ASP A 5 20.32 -13.58 1.84
C ASP A 5 20.37 -12.07 2.12
N HIS A 6 19.24 -11.46 2.50
CA HIS A 6 19.17 -10.03 2.72
C HIS A 6 19.95 -9.61 3.99
N PRO A 7 20.81 -8.56 3.93
CA PRO A 7 21.69 -8.17 5.05
C PRO A 7 20.99 -7.92 6.38
N PHE A 8 19.74 -7.43 6.36
CA PHE A 8 18.94 -7.24 7.57
C PHE A 8 18.60 -8.54 8.32
N LEU A 9 18.69 -9.72 7.69
CA LEU A 9 18.51 -11.01 8.34
C LEU A 9 19.79 -11.57 8.96
N SER A 10 20.96 -10.98 8.63
CA SER A 10 22.29 -11.42 9.07
C SER A 10 23.05 -10.30 9.79
N LEU A 11 22.33 -9.45 10.53
CA LEU A 11 22.94 -8.38 11.32
C LEU A 11 23.55 -8.96 12.60
N ASP A 12 24.73 -8.46 12.97
CA ASP A 12 25.47 -8.91 14.14
C ASP A 12 25.59 -7.83 15.22
N GLY A 13 25.93 -8.27 16.43
CA GLY A 13 26.38 -7.40 17.53
C GLY A 13 25.36 -6.35 17.96
N ASP A 14 25.83 -5.11 18.13
CA ASP A 14 25.01 -4.00 18.63
C ASP A 14 23.98 -3.50 17.62
N LEU A 15 24.18 -3.77 16.32
CA LEU A 15 23.24 -3.36 15.29
C LEU A 15 21.98 -4.22 15.32
N GLN A 16 22.13 -5.53 15.56
CA GLN A 16 21.00 -6.46 15.69
C GLN A 16 20.07 -6.06 16.85
N LYS A 17 20.63 -5.54 17.95
CA LYS A 17 19.86 -5.12 19.14
C LYS A 17 19.07 -3.82 18.95
N ARG A 18 19.36 -3.04 17.91
CA ARG A 18 18.76 -1.72 17.65
C ARG A 18 17.60 -1.78 16.66
N ILE A 19 17.35 -2.95 16.05
CA ILE A 19 16.39 -3.10 14.96
C ILE A 19 15.38 -4.17 15.32
N ILE A 20 14.10 -3.85 15.13
CA ILE A 20 13.00 -4.81 15.21
C ILE A 20 12.42 -4.95 13.82
N LEU A 21 12.58 -6.13 13.22
CA LEU A 21 11.97 -6.47 11.95
C LEU A 21 10.65 -7.18 12.19
N THR A 22 9.62 -6.73 11.50
CA THR A 22 8.35 -7.45 11.40
C THR A 22 8.15 -7.85 9.94
N PRO A 23 7.42 -8.94 9.65
CA PRO A 23 6.88 -9.15 8.31
C PRO A 23 6.06 -7.94 7.86
N HIS A 24 5.67 -7.87 6.58
CA HIS A 24 4.84 -6.77 6.07
C HIS A 24 3.39 -6.86 6.60
N ILE A 25 3.22 -6.58 7.89
CA ILE A 25 1.98 -6.74 8.64
C ILE A 25 1.57 -5.47 9.40
N GLY A 26 2.37 -4.41 9.37
CA GLY A 26 2.06 -3.15 10.06
C GLY A 26 0.72 -2.53 9.64
N GLY A 27 0.37 -2.64 8.36
CA GLY A 27 -0.94 -2.25 7.82
C GLY A 27 -1.95 -3.40 7.71
N ALA A 28 -1.55 -4.64 7.99
CA ALA A 28 -2.38 -5.84 7.78
C ALA A 28 -3.31 -6.13 8.97
N THR A 29 -3.92 -5.09 9.53
CA THR A 29 -4.88 -5.22 10.62
C THR A 29 -6.29 -5.41 10.07
N ARG A 30 -7.18 -6.02 10.86
CA ARG A 30 -8.59 -6.21 10.47
C ARG A 30 -9.26 -4.88 10.14
N GLN A 31 -9.00 -3.84 10.96
CA GLN A 31 -9.55 -2.51 10.77
C GLN A 31 -9.02 -1.84 9.49
N ALA A 32 -7.72 -1.92 9.24
CA ALA A 32 -7.12 -1.37 8.03
C ALA A 32 -7.64 -2.07 6.77
N HIS A 33 -7.73 -3.40 6.79
CA HIS A 33 -8.33 -4.16 5.68
C HIS A 33 -9.79 -3.79 5.45
N SER A 34 -10.60 -3.71 6.51
CA SER A 34 -12.02 -3.32 6.39
C SER A 34 -12.16 -1.96 5.72
N ARG A 35 -11.38 -0.97 6.13
CA ARG A 35 -11.38 0.38 5.53
C ARG A 35 -10.91 0.33 4.08
N MET A 36 -9.82 -0.37 3.80
CA MET A 36 -9.24 -0.49 2.46
C MET A 36 -10.24 -1.12 1.48
N TYR A 37 -10.93 -2.20 1.89
CA TYR A 37 -11.91 -2.87 1.05
C TYR A 37 -13.13 -1.99 0.78
N GLN A 38 -13.66 -1.32 1.81
CA GLN A 38 -14.77 -0.39 1.66
C GLN A 38 -14.44 0.69 0.61
N GLU A 39 -13.32 1.38 0.77
CA GLU A 39 -12.88 2.45 -0.15
C GLU A 39 -12.61 1.94 -1.57
N SER A 40 -12.08 0.71 -1.69
CA SER A 40 -11.82 0.09 -3.00
C SER A 40 -13.12 -0.22 -3.73
N ILE A 41 -14.08 -0.83 -3.04
CA ILE A 41 -15.41 -1.17 -3.58
C ILE A 41 -16.16 0.11 -3.96
N ASP A 42 -16.14 1.13 -3.10
CA ASP A 42 -16.80 2.40 -3.37
C ASP A 42 -16.21 3.07 -4.63
N ASN A 43 -14.88 3.04 -4.82
CA ASN A 43 -14.26 3.58 -6.03
C ASN A 43 -14.59 2.77 -7.29
N ILE A 44 -14.73 1.45 -7.20
CA ILE A 44 -15.21 0.62 -8.31
C ILE A 44 -16.60 1.09 -8.75
N PHE A 45 -17.53 1.26 -7.80
CA PHE A 45 -18.88 1.73 -8.13
C PHE A 45 -18.90 3.14 -8.72
N ARG A 46 -18.02 4.04 -8.28
CA ARG A 46 -17.91 5.39 -8.84
C ARG A 46 -17.51 5.35 -10.31
N VAL A 47 -16.49 4.55 -10.66
CA VAL A 47 -16.08 4.37 -12.06
C VAL A 47 -17.20 3.78 -12.90
N LEU A 48 -17.92 2.78 -12.39
CA LEU A 48 -19.06 2.18 -13.10
C LEU A 48 -20.21 3.17 -13.34
N ARG A 49 -20.32 4.22 -12.54
CA ARG A 49 -21.29 5.33 -12.72
C ARG A 49 -20.77 6.45 -13.63
N GLY A 50 -19.58 6.32 -14.19
CA GLY A 50 -18.92 7.36 -14.98
C GLY A 50 -18.30 8.48 -14.14
N GLU A 51 -18.22 8.33 -12.83
CA GLU A 51 -17.51 9.27 -11.95
C GLU A 51 -16.00 8.98 -11.92
N GLN A 52 -15.22 9.97 -11.49
CA GLN A 52 -13.77 9.79 -11.28
C GLN A 52 -13.48 9.07 -9.95
N PRO A 53 -12.58 8.07 -9.90
CA PRO A 53 -12.18 7.45 -8.64
C PRO A 53 -11.44 8.44 -7.74
N LYS A 54 -11.49 8.23 -6.43
CA LYS A 54 -10.72 8.99 -5.42
C LYS A 54 -9.30 8.43 -5.33
N TYR A 55 -8.40 9.24 -4.75
CA TYR A 55 -7.05 8.83 -4.35
C TYR A 55 -6.16 8.28 -5.47
N VAL A 56 -6.33 8.80 -6.69
CA VAL A 56 -5.49 8.40 -7.83
C VAL A 56 -4.06 8.91 -7.63
N VAL A 57 -3.12 7.99 -7.45
CA VAL A 57 -1.69 8.32 -7.24
C VAL A 57 -0.93 8.61 -8.53
N ASN A 58 -1.47 8.19 -9.68
CA ASN A 58 -0.84 8.32 -11.01
C ASN A 58 -1.80 8.95 -12.04
N LEU A 59 -2.30 10.15 -11.74
CA LEU A 59 -3.32 10.86 -12.54
C LEU A 59 -3.00 10.93 -14.05
N LYS A 60 -1.75 11.18 -14.41
CA LYS A 60 -1.29 11.29 -15.81
C LYS A 60 -1.51 10.01 -16.66
N HIS A 61 -1.63 8.85 -16.03
CA HIS A 61 -1.86 7.58 -16.74
C HIS A 61 -3.31 7.09 -16.61
N ALA A 62 -4.13 7.78 -15.82
CA ALA A 62 -5.50 7.37 -15.50
C ALA A 62 -6.54 7.85 -16.54
N GLY A 63 -6.11 8.36 -17.69
CA GLY A 63 -7.00 8.84 -18.76
C GLY A 63 -7.78 10.12 -18.43
N GLY A 64 -7.45 10.79 -17.32
CA GLY A 64 -8.03 12.09 -16.98
C GLY A 64 -7.55 13.14 -17.98
N LYS A 65 -8.48 13.75 -18.72
CA LYS A 65 -8.18 14.93 -19.55
C LYS A 65 -7.55 16.00 -18.64
N THR A 66 -6.28 16.32 -18.89
CA THR A 66 -5.66 17.52 -18.35
C THR A 66 -6.38 18.71 -18.95
N SER A 67 -7.15 19.44 -18.13
CA SER A 67 -7.59 20.79 -18.49
C SER A 67 -6.35 21.69 -18.49
N GLU A 68 -5.97 22.17 -19.68
CA GLU A 68 -5.10 23.34 -19.86
C GLU A 68 -5.75 24.60 -19.29
#